data_AF-A0A5B7FGM7-F1
#
_entry.id   AF-A0A5B7FGM7-F1
#
_cell.length_a   1.000
_cell.length_b   1.000
_cell.length_c   1.000
_cell.angle_alpha   90.00
_cell.angle_beta   90.00
_cell.angle_gamma   90.00
#
_symmetry.space_group_name_H-M   'P 1'
#
loop_
_entity.id
_entity.type
_entity.pdbx_description
1 polymer ?
#
loop_
_entity_poly.entity_id
_entity_poly.type
_entity_poly.pdbx_seq_one_letter_code
_entity_poly.pdbx_strand_id
1 'polypeptide(L)'
;MSVSLPLLMATQLEDILSSLAHITSWTDQVLRPLAGLSSAAPQRGLDCLGALARANLDVMQSYEMLCFRMMMLCRQAVVRNLPDTYGDQERQQLMASPVGSHLFDGQTLAVVEQRERESSQLSLVS
;
A
#
# COMPACT_ATOMS: atom_id res chain seq x y z
N MET A 1 -21.01 -15.80 -14.83
CA MET A 1 -21.52 -14.54 -14.24
C MET A 1 -20.38 -13.53 -14.29
N SER A 2 -20.53 -12.47 -15.08
CA SER A 2 -19.49 -11.44 -15.26
C SER A 2 -19.70 -10.39 -14.18
N VAL A 3 -18.84 -10.39 -13.16
CA VAL A 3 -18.82 -9.29 -12.19
C VAL A 3 -18.17 -8.12 -12.91
N SER A 4 -18.96 -7.09 -13.16
CA SER A 4 -18.57 -5.90 -13.89
C SER A 4 -17.34 -5.27 -13.25
N LEU A 5 -16.21 -5.25 -13.98
CA LEU A 5 -15.01 -4.42 -13.77
C LEU A 5 -15.19 -3.15 -12.91
N PRO A 6 -16.23 -2.32 -13.13
CA PRO A 6 -16.47 -1.14 -12.30
C PRO A 6 -16.65 -1.41 -10.81
N LEU A 7 -17.25 -2.55 -10.43
CA LEU A 7 -17.51 -2.88 -9.03
C LEU A 7 -16.22 -3.26 -8.29
N LEU A 8 -15.32 -4.00 -8.94
CA LEU A 8 -14.02 -4.39 -8.37
C LEU A 8 -13.12 -3.17 -8.13
N MET A 9 -13.14 -2.21 -9.06
CA MET A 9 -12.42 -0.94 -8.92
C MET A 9 -13.02 -0.09 -7.79
N ALA A 10 -14.35 -0.10 -7.63
CA ALA A 10 -15.02 0.64 -6.57
C ALA A 10 -14.67 0.12 -5.17
N THR A 11 -14.70 -1.20 -4.97
CA THR A 11 -14.36 -1.82 -3.68
C THR A 11 -12.90 -1.58 -3.29
N GLN A 12 -11.99 -1.61 -4.27
CA GLN A 12 -10.58 -1.31 -3.98
C GLN A 12 -10.33 0.16 -3.71
N LEU A 13 -11.06 1.07 -4.37
CA LEU A 13 -10.99 2.50 -4.06
C LEU A 13 -11.50 2.78 -2.64
N GLU A 14 -12.56 2.11 -2.21
CA GLU A 14 -13.08 2.22 -0.84
C GLU A 14 -12.06 1.75 0.20
N ASP A 15 -11.37 0.63 -0.03
CA ASP A 15 -10.30 0.14 0.85
C ASP A 15 -9.12 1.12 0.95
N ILE A 16 -8.75 1.74 -0.18
CA ILE A 16 -7.69 2.76 -0.25
C ILE A 16 -8.10 4.00 0.54
N LEU A 17 -9.33 4.48 0.36
CA LEU A 17 -9.86 5.65 1.05
C LEU A 17 -10.01 5.41 2.55
N SER A 18 -10.45 4.21 2.95
CA SER A 18 -10.54 3.78 4.34
C SER A 18 -9.16 3.77 5.01
N SER A 19 -8.14 3.25 4.32
CA SER A 19 -6.76 3.24 4.79
C SER A 19 -6.19 4.65 4.95
N LEU A 20 -6.45 5.54 3.99
CA LEU A 20 -6.04 6.96 4.07
C LEU A 20 -6.73 7.70 5.22
N ALA A 21 -8.02 7.46 5.42
CA ALA A 21 -8.79 8.04 6.54
C ALA A 21 -8.26 7.54 7.90
N HIS A 22 -7.88 6.27 7.98
CA HIS A 22 -7.28 5.69 9.18
C HIS A 22 -5.90 6.32 9.50
N ILE A 23 -5.04 6.51 8.49
CA ILE A 23 -3.73 7.16 8.65
C ILE A 23 -3.90 8.61 9.12
N THR A 24 -4.76 9.39 8.46
CA THR A 24 -4.98 10.80 8.82
C THR A 24 -5.59 10.96 10.22
N SER A 25 -6.57 10.12 10.59
CA SER A 25 -7.12 10.08 11.94
C SER A 25 -6.07 9.73 12.99
N TRP A 26 -5.22 8.75 12.71
CA TRP A 26 -4.14 8.35 13.60
C TRP A 26 -3.10 9.47 13.79
N THR A 27 -2.69 10.12 12.70
CA THR A 27 -1.77 11.28 12.74
C THR A 27 -2.32 12.41 13.62
N ASP A 28 -3.60 12.70 13.52
CA ASP A 28 -4.27 13.74 14.31
C ASP A 28 -4.36 13.37 15.81
N GLN A 29 -4.57 12.09 16.11
CA GLN A 29 -4.62 11.57 17.48
C GLN A 29 -3.25 11.55 18.16
N VAL A 30 -2.16 11.43 17.40
CA VAL A 30 -0.80 11.39 17.95
C VAL A 30 -0.16 12.78 18.03
N LEU A 31 -0.36 13.64 17.03
CA LEU A 31 0.17 15.01 17.06
C LEU A 31 -0.45 15.86 18.17
N ARG A 32 -1.74 15.68 18.45
CA ARG A 32 -2.50 16.54 19.38
C ARG A 32 -2.05 16.41 20.85
N PRO A 33 -1.79 15.21 21.42
CA PRO A 33 -1.25 15.06 22.77
C PRO A 33 0.24 15.42 22.89
N LEU A 34 1.02 15.20 21.83
CA LEU A 34 2.46 15.52 21.78
C LEU A 34 2.73 17.02 21.94
N ALA A 35 1.86 17.86 21.36
CA ALA A 35 1.91 19.31 21.54
C ALA A 35 1.74 19.74 23.01
N GLY A 36 1.04 18.97 23.83
CA GLY A 36 0.87 19.22 25.26
C GLY A 36 2.01 18.65 26.14
N LEU A 37 2.55 17.49 25.78
CA LEU A 37 3.54 16.74 26.58
C LEU A 37 4.96 17.29 26.50
N SER A 38 5.34 17.97 25.41
CA SER A 38 6.66 18.61 25.27
C SER A 38 6.96 19.67 26.36
N SER A 39 5.96 20.10 27.13
CA SER A 39 6.09 21.08 28.22
C SER A 39 6.36 20.46 29.60
N ALA A 40 6.18 19.14 29.80
CA ALA A 40 6.26 18.50 31.11
C ALA A 40 7.09 17.20 31.08
N ALA A 41 8.29 17.27 31.68
CA ALA A 41 9.24 16.18 31.93
C ALA A 41 9.98 15.60 30.68
N PRO A 42 11.31 15.82 30.56
CA PRO A 42 12.13 15.39 29.41
C PRO A 42 12.06 13.89 29.08
N GLN A 43 11.92 13.03 30.08
CA GLN A 43 11.90 11.58 29.89
C GLN A 43 10.61 11.08 29.23
N ARG A 44 9.45 11.61 29.65
CA ARG A 44 8.17 11.31 29.00
C ARG A 44 8.13 11.82 27.57
N GLY A 45 8.75 12.98 27.30
CA GLY A 45 8.92 13.49 25.94
C GLY A 45 9.71 12.55 25.03
N LEU A 46 10.81 11.96 25.53
CA LEU A 46 11.60 10.98 24.80
C LEU A 46 10.84 9.67 24.53
N ASP A 47 10.10 9.15 25.50
CA ASP A 47 9.28 7.96 25.32
C ASP A 47 8.17 8.19 24.28
N CYS A 48 7.53 9.36 24.31
CA CYS A 48 6.54 9.77 23.31
C CYS A 48 7.14 9.92 21.90
N LEU A 49 8.35 10.49 21.79
CA LEU A 49 9.06 10.57 20.51
C LEU A 49 9.44 9.19 19.97
N GLY A 50 9.83 8.25 20.85
CA GLY A 50 10.11 6.87 20.47
C GLY A 50 8.87 6.13 19.97
N ALA A 51 7.73 6.31 20.63
CA ALA A 51 6.45 5.76 20.18
C ALA A 51 6.00 6.38 18.85
N LEU A 52 6.18 7.69 18.68
CA LEU A 52 5.91 8.38 17.42
C LEU A 52 6.80 7.88 16.28
N ALA A 53 8.11 7.70 16.52
CA ALA A 53 9.03 7.21 15.51
C ALA A 53 8.65 5.80 15.03
N ARG A 54 8.27 4.90 15.94
CA ARG A 54 7.78 3.56 15.59
C ARG A 54 6.51 3.62 14.77
N ALA A 55 5.55 4.42 15.19
CA ALA A 55 4.29 4.44 14.50
C ALA A 55 4.35 5.21 13.17
N ASN A 56 5.27 6.17 13.03
CA ASN A 56 5.62 6.75 11.72
C ASN A 56 6.26 5.70 10.79
N LEU A 57 7.10 4.80 11.30
CA LEU A 57 7.63 3.69 10.50
C LEU A 57 6.51 2.73 10.06
N ASP A 58 5.58 2.39 10.96
CA ASP A 58 4.43 1.55 10.63
C ASP A 58 3.52 2.21 9.58
N VAL A 59 3.31 3.52 9.67
CA VAL A 59 2.55 4.31 8.69
C VAL A 59 3.29 4.39 7.36
N MET A 60 4.60 4.64 7.37
CA MET A 60 5.41 4.64 6.14
C MET A 60 5.34 3.29 5.45
N GLN A 61 5.49 2.19 6.20
CA GLN A 61 5.37 0.84 5.65
C GLN A 61 3.97 0.58 5.05
N SER A 62 2.93 1.08 5.71
CA SER A 62 1.56 1.00 5.20
C SER A 62 1.38 1.81 3.91
N TYR A 63 1.99 2.99 3.83
CA TYR A 63 1.98 3.85 2.65
C TYR A 63 2.76 3.24 1.47
N GLU A 64 3.92 2.66 1.73
CA GLU A 64 4.72 1.94 0.72
C GLU A 64 3.93 0.76 0.14
N MET A 65 3.26 -0.02 1.00
CA MET A 65 2.38 -1.12 0.58
C MET A 65 1.20 -0.61 -0.27
N LEU A 66 0.58 0.51 0.15
CA LEU A 66 -0.53 1.13 -0.59
C LEU A 66 -0.10 1.60 -1.98
N CYS A 67 1.06 2.29 -2.07
CA CYS A 67 1.63 2.75 -3.32
C CYS A 67 1.95 1.57 -4.25
N PHE A 68 2.53 0.51 -3.69
CA PHE A 68 2.82 -0.70 -4.44
C PHE A 68 1.55 -1.36 -5.00
N ARG A 69 0.51 -1.51 -4.17
CA ARG A 69 -0.81 -2.01 -4.59
C ARG A 69 -1.40 -1.19 -5.72
N MET A 70 -1.44 0.14 -5.59
CA MET A 70 -1.90 1.03 -6.66
C MET A 70 -1.13 0.82 -7.96
N MET A 71 0.19 0.69 -7.87
CA MET A 71 1.04 0.52 -9.05
C MET A 71 0.82 -0.83 -9.75
N MET A 72 0.59 -1.90 -8.98
CA MET A 72 0.19 -3.22 -9.50
C MET A 72 -1.19 -3.18 -10.18
N LEU A 73 -2.16 -2.48 -9.58
CA LEU A 73 -3.50 -2.32 -10.15
C LEU A 73 -3.49 -1.51 -11.44
N CYS A 74 -2.73 -0.42 -11.47
CA CYS A 74 -2.50 0.36 -12.68
C CYS A 74 -1.87 -0.51 -13.78
N ARG A 75 -0.88 -1.35 -13.43
CA ARG A 75 -0.26 -2.28 -14.39
C ARG A 75 -1.27 -3.30 -14.92
N GLN A 76 -2.07 -3.92 -14.05
CA GLN A 76 -3.14 -4.83 -14.48
C GLN A 76 -4.12 -4.16 -15.42
N ALA A 77 -4.55 -2.94 -15.10
CA ALA A 77 -5.44 -2.16 -15.95
C ALA A 77 -4.80 -1.86 -17.31
N VAL A 78 -3.53 -1.45 -17.36
CA VAL A 78 -2.81 -1.20 -18.62
C VAL A 78 -2.71 -2.48 -19.46
N VAL A 79 -2.30 -3.60 -18.86
CA VAL A 79 -2.15 -4.88 -19.57
C VAL A 79 -3.47 -5.40 -20.12
N ARG A 80 -4.55 -5.22 -19.36
CA ARG A 80 -5.90 -5.59 -19.77
C ARG A 80 -6.40 -4.75 -20.95
N ASN A 81 -6.01 -3.49 -21.04
CA ASN A 81 -6.43 -2.57 -22.10
C ASN A 81 -5.49 -2.55 -23.32
N LEU A 82 -4.47 -3.41 -23.38
CA LEU A 82 -3.63 -3.54 -24.57
C LEU A 82 -4.44 -4.02 -25.79
N PRO A 83 -4.05 -3.65 -27.02
CA PRO A 83 -4.66 -4.20 -28.22
C PRO A 83 -4.52 -5.72 -28.31
N ASP A 84 -5.45 -6.39 -29.00
CA ASP A 84 -5.38 -7.85 -29.21
C ASP A 84 -4.22 -8.30 -30.12
N THR A 85 -3.52 -7.34 -30.73
CA THR A 85 -2.25 -7.60 -31.43
C THR A 85 -1.11 -7.95 -30.48
N TYR A 86 -1.26 -7.69 -29.17
CA TYR A 86 -0.31 -8.09 -28.13
C TYR A 86 -0.59 -9.53 -27.70
N GLY A 87 0.40 -10.40 -27.87
CA GLY A 87 0.30 -11.80 -27.48
C GLY A 87 0.26 -11.99 -25.97
N ASP A 88 -0.30 -13.10 -25.51
CA ASP A 88 -0.38 -13.44 -24.08
C ASP A 88 1.00 -13.46 -23.41
N GLN A 89 2.03 -13.90 -24.15
CA GLN A 89 3.41 -13.91 -23.66
C GLN A 89 3.93 -12.50 -23.39
N GLU A 90 3.63 -11.53 -24.26
CA GLU A 90 4.08 -10.14 -24.09
C GLU A 90 3.32 -9.47 -22.94
N ARG A 91 2.01 -9.73 -22.82
CA ARG A 91 1.19 -9.31 -21.67
C ARG A 91 1.72 -9.89 -20.36
N GLN A 92 2.14 -11.16 -20.36
CA GLN A 92 2.71 -11.82 -19.19
C GLN A 92 4.10 -11.25 -18.84
N GLN A 93 4.94 -10.93 -19.82
CA GLN A 93 6.21 -10.24 -19.59
C GLN A 93 6.00 -8.83 -19.02
N LEU A 94 4.99 -8.11 -19.52
CA LEU A 94 4.58 -6.82 -18.97
C LEU A 94 3.98 -6.94 -17.58
N MET A 95 3.46 -8.08 -17.16
CA MET A 95 3.07 -8.31 -15.76
C MET A 95 4.26 -8.70 -14.87
N ALA A 96 5.22 -9.45 -15.43
CA ALA A 96 6.39 -9.95 -14.70
C ALA A 96 7.52 -8.92 -14.56
N SER A 97 7.51 -7.84 -15.35
CA SER A 97 8.54 -6.79 -15.26
C SER A 97 8.46 -6.10 -13.87
N PRO A 98 9.59 -5.93 -13.16
CA PRO A 98 9.58 -5.37 -11.81
C PRO A 98 8.97 -3.97 -11.78
N VAL A 99 8.06 -3.75 -10.83
CA VAL A 99 7.33 -2.50 -10.70
C VAL A 99 8.13 -1.53 -9.83
N GLY A 100 8.51 -0.38 -10.36
CA GLY A 100 9.13 0.67 -9.54
C GLY A 100 10.49 0.28 -8.95
N SER A 101 11.33 -0.43 -9.70
CA SER A 101 12.71 -0.80 -9.32
C SER A 101 13.62 0.39 -8.97
N HIS A 102 13.17 1.62 -9.25
CA HIS A 102 13.84 2.88 -8.91
C HIS A 102 13.21 3.58 -7.68
N LEU A 103 12.04 3.16 -7.23
CA LEU A 103 11.29 3.75 -6.12
C LEU A 103 11.45 2.96 -4.82
N PHE A 104 11.65 1.65 -4.93
CA PHE A 104 11.84 0.75 -3.80
C PHE A 104 13.17 0.02 -3.97
N ASP A 105 13.89 -0.19 -2.86
CA ASP A 105 15.01 -1.11 -2.88
C ASP A 105 14.51 -2.53 -3.24
N GLY A 106 15.39 -3.34 -3.83
CA GLY A 106 15.01 -4.68 -4.32
C GLY A 106 14.51 -5.63 -3.23
N GLN A 107 14.84 -5.37 -1.96
CA GLN A 107 14.46 -6.21 -0.83
C GLN A 107 13.03 -5.91 -0.37
N THR A 108 12.71 -4.61 -0.25
CA THR A 108 11.36 -4.09 0.02
C THR A 108 10.40 -4.50 -1.09
N LEU A 109 10.83 -4.39 -2.35
CA LEU A 109 10.03 -4.80 -3.50
C LEU A 109 9.69 -6.30 -3.44
N ALA A 110 10.68 -7.16 -3.15
CA ALA A 110 10.47 -8.61 -3.07
C ALA A 110 9.53 -9.01 -1.93
N VAL A 111 9.66 -8.38 -0.75
CA VAL A 111 8.79 -8.66 0.40
C VAL A 111 7.34 -8.26 0.12
N VAL A 112 7.13 -7.10 -0.52
CA VAL A 112 5.77 -6.62 -0.84
C VAL A 112 5.15 -7.45 -1.95
N GLU A 113 5.89 -7.78 -3.02
CA GLU A 113 5.41 -8.68 -4.08
C GLU A 113 5.02 -10.05 -3.54
N GLN A 114 5.81 -10.60 -2.61
CA GLN A 114 5.53 -11.89 -2.00
C GLN A 114 4.23 -11.85 -1.19
N ARG A 115 4.07 -10.82 -0.34
CA ARG A 115 2.87 -10.65 0.49
C ARG A 115 1.59 -10.45 -0.34
N GLU A 116 1.70 -9.77 -1.48
CA GLU A 116 0.58 -9.62 -2.43
C GLU A 116 0.22 -10.94 -3.13
N ARG A 117 1.22 -11.74 -3.53
CA ARG A 117 0.99 -13.09 -4.06
C ARG A 117 0.27 -13.97 -3.05
N GLU A 118 0.69 -13.94 -1.79
CA GLU A 118 0.08 -14.69 -0.70
C GLU A 118 -1.36 -14.22 -0.41
N SER A 119 -1.61 -12.90 -0.41
CA SER A 119 -2.96 -12.34 -0.23
C SER A 119 -3.88 -12.71 -1.40
N SER A 120 -3.37 -12.70 -2.63
CA SER A 120 -4.13 -13.10 -3.83
C SER A 120 -4.47 -14.59 -3.83
N GLN A 121 -3.58 -15.44 -3.29
CA GLN A 121 -3.83 -16.88 -3.14
C GLN A 121 -4.89 -17.17 -2.06
N LEU A 122 -4.87 -16.46 -0.93
CA LEU A 122 -5.87 -16.63 0.13
C LEU A 122 -7.28 -16.22 -0.33
N SER A 123 -7.38 -15.19 -1.18
CA SER A 123 -8.66 -14.76 -1.77
C SER A 123 -9.26 -15.75 -2.78
N LEU A 124 -8.48 -16.70 -3.30
CA LEU A 124 -8.92 -17.72 -4.27
C LEU A 124 -9.37 -19.03 -3.60
N VAL A 125 -9.06 -19.21 -2.32
CA VAL A 125 -9.35 -20.43 -1.54
C VAL A 125 -10.54 -20.27 -0.59
N SER A 126 -11.08 -19.04 -0.46
CA SER A 126 -12.29 -18.72 0.32
C SER A 126 -13.52 -18.60 -0.57
#